data_AF-A0A966QC22-F1
#
_entry.id   AF-A0A966QC22-F1
#
_cell.length_a   1.000
_cell.length_b   1.000
_cell.length_c   1.000
_cell.angle_alpha   90.00
_cell.angle_beta   90.00
_cell.angle_gamma   90.00
#
_symmetry.space_group_name_H-M   'P 1'
#
loop_
_entity.id
_entity.type
_entity.pdbx_description
1 polymer ?
#
loop_
_entity_poly.entity_id
_entity_poly.type
_entity_poly.pdbx_seq_one_letter_code
_entity_poly.pdbx_strand_id
1 'polypeptide(L)' 'MPKPVWLVRPRPDGGCDYVNFQPALEGSAPGTIEMREGSHLPPQLPLLKCRRRLPAAEAERQRRSLQLEAGYRHSEPLF' A
#
# COMPACT_ATOMS: atom_id res chain seq x y z
N MET A 1 -3.67 -7.69 10.06
CA MET A 1 -4.25 -8.02 8.74
C MET A 1 -3.72 -9.37 8.31
N PRO A 2 -4.57 -10.38 8.10
CA PRO A 2 -4.12 -11.72 7.71
C PRO A 2 -3.85 -11.89 6.21
N LYS A 3 -4.25 -10.92 5.36
CA LYS A 3 -4.05 -10.95 3.90
C LYS A 3 -3.47 -9.62 3.40
N PRO A 4 -2.70 -9.64 2.29
CA PRO A 4 -2.25 -8.42 1.64
C PRO A 4 -3.43 -7.55 1.21
N VAL A 5 -3.29 -6.23 1.37
CA VAL A 5 -4.28 -5.23 0.96
C VAL A 5 -3.63 -4.26 -0.01
N TRP A 6 -4.32 -3.98 -1.11
CA TRP A 6 -3.89 -3.04 -2.12
C TRP A 6 -4.85 -1.87 -2.20
N LEU A 7 -4.28 -0.67 -2.14
CA LEU A 7 -4.97 0.57 -2.33
C LEU A 7 -4.39 1.31 -3.53
N VAL A 8 -5.24 1.92 -4.34
CA VAL A 8 -4.83 2.73 -5.49
C VAL A 8 -5.56 4.07 -5.52
N ARG A 9 -4.90 5.08 -6.06
CA ARG A 9 -5.47 6.38 -6.37
C ARG A 9 -5.11 6.77 -7.80
N PRO A 10 -6.07 6.82 -8.73
CA PRO A 10 -5.83 7.28 -10.10
C PRO A 10 -5.29 8.71 -10.13
N ARG A 11 -4.47 9.00 -11.13
CA ARG A 11 -3.89 10.32 -11.39
C ARG A 11 -4.31 10.84 -12.77
N PRO A 12 -4.34 12.17 -13.00
CA PRO A 12 -4.73 12.75 -14.29
C PRO A 12 -3.82 12.38 -15.47
N ASP A 13 -2.59 11.94 -15.20
CA ASP A 13 -1.61 11.53 -16.21
C ASP A 13 -1.84 10.10 -16.76
N GLY A 14 -2.93 9.45 -16.35
CA GLY A 14 -3.24 8.06 -16.72
C GLY A 14 -2.54 7.02 -15.85
N GLY A 15 -1.72 7.44 -14.89
CA GLY A 15 -1.11 6.56 -13.89
C GLY A 15 -1.93 6.44 -12.62
N CYS A 16 -1.34 5.80 -11.61
CA CYS A 16 -1.87 5.73 -10.26
C CYS A 16 -0.76 5.81 -9.21
N ASP A 17 -1.10 6.31 -8.02
CA ASP A 17 -0.34 6.00 -6.81
C ASP A 17 -0.92 4.72 -6.19
N TYR A 18 -0.07 3.89 -5.58
CA TYR A 18 -0.49 2.67 -4.91
C TYR A 18 0.12 2.55 -3.51
N VAL A 19 -0.61 1.87 -2.63
CA VAL A 19 -0.13 1.43 -1.32
C VAL A 19 -0.47 -0.04 -1.13
N ASN A 20 0.53 -0.85 -0.81
CA ASN A 20 0.38 -2.25 -0.45
C ASN A 20 0.68 -2.42 1.04
N PHE A 21 -0.19 -3.12 1.75
CA PHE A 21 0.01 -3.56 3.13
C PHE A 21 0.11 -5.08 3.12
N GLN A 22 1.19 -5.63 3.65
CA GLN A 22 1.38 -7.07 3.72
C GLN A 22 2.06 -7.48 5.03
N PRO A 23 1.86 -8.71 5.51
CA PRO A 23 2.65 -9.23 6.63
C PRO A 23 4.15 -9.07 6.35
N ALA A 24 4.90 -8.54 7.32
CA ALA A 24 6.35 -8.46 7.19
C ALA A 24 6.96 -9.87 7.16
N LEU A 25 8.07 -10.02 6.43
CA LEU A 25 8.78 -11.29 6.29
C LEU A 25 9.32 -11.81 7.63
N GLU A 26 9.64 -13.10 7.61
CA GLU A 26 10.25 -13.85 8.72
C GLU A 26 11.46 -13.10 9.30
N GLY A 27 11.54 -13.02 10.63
CA GLY A 27 12.51 -12.18 11.35
C GLY A 27 12.00 -10.80 11.77
N SER A 28 10.76 -10.43 11.41
CA SER A 28 10.07 -9.26 11.96
C SER A 28 9.24 -9.64 13.20
N ALA A 29 9.01 -8.68 14.11
CA ALA A 29 8.16 -8.92 15.28
C ALA A 29 6.75 -9.39 14.85
N PRO A 30 6.12 -10.33 15.57
CA PRO A 30 4.78 -10.80 15.25
C PRO A 30 3.79 -9.65 15.10
N GLY A 31 2.97 -9.66 14.05
CA GLY A 31 2.01 -8.59 13.77
C GLY A 31 2.59 -7.32 13.14
N THR A 32 3.87 -7.33 12.74
CA THR A 32 4.44 -6.25 11.92
C THR A 32 3.89 -6.32 10.50
N ILE A 33 3.45 -5.18 9.99
CA ILE A 33 2.97 -4.99 8.61
C ILE A 33 4.00 -4.17 7.85
N GLU A 34 4.41 -4.66 6.70
CA GLU A 34 5.15 -3.88 5.74
C GLU A 34 4.17 -3.09 4.86
N MET A 35 4.30 -1.77 4.87
CA MET A 35 3.57 -0.86 4.01
C MET A 35 4.52 -0.37 2.92
N ARG A 36 4.14 -0.58 1.66
CA ARG A 36 4.89 -0.18 0.46
C ARG A 36 4.09 0.85 -0.30
N GLU A 37 4.67 2.00 -0.56
CA GLU A 37 4.05 3.08 -1.30
C GLU A 37 4.80 3.31 -2.61
N GLY A 38 4.06 3.57 -3.68
CA GLY A 38 4.66 3.77 -4.98
C GLY A 38 3.71 4.43 -5.98
N SER A 39 4.15 4.47 -7.22
CA SER A 39 3.32 4.89 -8.35
C SER A 39 3.58 4.03 -9.57
N HIS A 40 2.57 3.90 -10.41
CA HIS A 40 2.64 3.16 -11.66
C HIS A 40 2.04 4.01 -12.78
N LEU A 41 2.80 4.21 -13.85
CA LEU A 41 2.33 4.85 -15.09
C LEU A 41 2.58 3.85 -16.23
N PRO A 42 1.55 3.12 -16.69
CA PRO A 42 1.70 2.20 -17.81
C PRO A 42 2.29 2.92 -19.04
N PRO A 43 3.19 2.28 -19.82
CA PRO A 43 3.61 0.87 -19.74
C PRO A 43 4.82 0.62 -18.82
N GLN A 44 5.22 1.58 -17.99
CA GLN A 44 6.45 1.51 -17.20
C GLN A 44 6.32 0.53 -16.03
N LEU A 45 7.45 0.04 -15.51
CA LEU A 45 7.44 -0.75 -14.28
C LEU A 45 6.94 0.09 -13.08
N PRO A 46 6.18 -0.49 -12.15
CA PRO A 46 5.81 0.17 -10.90
C PRO A 46 7.03 0.67 -10.13
N LEU A 47 7.03 1.97 -9.80
CA LEU A 47 8.08 2.61 -9.03
C LEU A 47 7.71 2.59 -7.55
N LEU A 48 8.53 1.90 -6.77
CA LEU A 48 8.47 1.94 -5.31
C LEU A 48 9.08 3.25 -4.80
N LYS A 49 8.31 4.02 -4.03
CA LYS A 49 8.74 5.28 -3.42
C LYS A 49 9.22 5.08 -1.98
N CYS A 50 8.47 4.33 -1.18
CA CYS A 50 8.76 4.16 0.25
C CYS A 50 8.40 2.76 0.75
N ARG A 51 9.13 2.30 1.79
CA ARG A 51 8.82 1.11 2.57
C ARG A 51 8.87 1.45 4.05
N ARG A 52 7.83 1.07 4.78
CA ARG A 52 7.70 1.29 6.23
C ARG A 52 7.27 0.00 6.92
N ARG A 53 7.81 -0.26 8.10
CA ARG A 53 7.34 -1.34 8.98
C ARG A 53 6.49 -0.72 10.08
N LEU A 54 5.25 -1.16 10.19
CA LEU A 54 4.27 -0.60 11.11
C LEU A 54 3.68 -1.72 11.98
N PRO A 55 3.37 -1.46 13.25
CA PRO A 55 2.49 -2.33 14.01
C PRO A 55 1.12 -2.46 13.32
N ALA A 56 0.47 -3.63 13.42
CA ALA A 56 -0.80 -3.89 12.75
C ALA A 56 -1.89 -2.83 13.01
N ALA A 57 -1.99 -2.32 14.24
CA ALA A 57 -2.96 -1.28 14.59
C ALA A 57 -2.69 0.05 13.87
N GLU A 58 -1.42 0.42 13.73
CA GLU A 58 -1.03 1.63 13.02
C GLU A 58 -1.22 1.48 11.51
N ALA A 59 -0.88 0.32 10.94
CA ALA A 59 -1.14 0.01 9.54
C ALA A 59 -2.64 0.13 9.20
N GLU A 60 -3.51 -0.38 10.07
CA GLU A 60 -4.97 -0.26 9.89
C GLU A 60 -5.46 1.20 9.98
N ARG A 61 -4.90 1.99 10.90
CA ARG A 61 -5.21 3.44 10.98
C ARG A 61 -4.78 4.17 9.71
N GLN A 62 -3.56 3.91 9.22
CA GLN A 62 -3.05 4.49 7.98
C GLN A 62 -3.90 4.09 6.78
N ARG A 63 -4.27 2.81 6.66
CA ARG A 63 -5.19 2.31 5.62
C ARG A 63 -6.49 3.11 5.61
N ARG A 64 -7.12 3.30 6.77
CA ARG A 64 -8.40 4.03 6.88
C ARG A 64 -8.25 5.50 6.49
N SER A 65 -7.23 6.20 6.98
CA SER A 65 -6.98 7.60 6.61
C SER A 65 -6.75 7.74 5.09
N LEU A 66 -5.95 6.87 4.48
CA LEU A 66 -5.75 6.88 3.02
C LEU A 66 -7.06 6.76 2.23
N GLN A 67 -7.98 5.91 2.70
CA GLN A 67 -9.26 5.69 2.03
C GLN A 67 -10.27 6.82 2.27
N LEU A 68 -10.33 7.36 3.49
CA LEU A 68 -11.31 8.38 3.87
C LEU A 68 -10.89 9.78 3.44
N GLU A 69 -9.59 10.08 3.46
CA GLU A 69 -9.07 11.45 3.33
C GLU A 69 -8.27 11.65 2.04
N ALA A 70 -7.50 10.65 1.60
CA ALA A 70 -6.59 10.79 0.47
C ALA A 70 -7.13 10.25 -0.87
N GLY A 71 -8.35 9.68 -0.88
CA GLY A 71 -9.03 9.22 -2.09
C GLY A 71 -8.57 7.86 -2.61
N TYR A 72 -7.85 7.08 -1.79
CA TYR A 72 -7.44 5.72 -2.17
C TYR A 72 -8.63 4.75 -2.11
N ARG A 73 -8.65 3.80 -3.05
CA ARG A 73 -9.68 2.75 -3.14
C ARG A 73 -9.03 1.37 -3.16
N HIS A 74 -9.77 0.36 -2.70
CA HIS A 74 -9.32 -1.03 -2.82
C HIS A 74 -9.13 -1.42 -4.29
N SER A 75 -8.12 -2.24 -4.53
CA SER A 75 -7.77 -2.76 -5.84
C SER A 75 -7.35 -4.22 -5.72
N GLU A 76 -7.41 -4.93 -6.84
CA GLU A 76 -6.63 -6.13 -7.04
C GLU A 76 -5.12 -5.80 -6.98
N PRO A 77 -4.25 -6.79 -6.68
CA PRO A 77 -2.81 -6.63 -6.79
C PRO A 77 -2.41 -6.07 -8.17
N LEU A 78 -1.57 -5.04 -8.17
CA LEU A 78 -1.09 -4.42 -9.41
C LEU A 78 0.05 -5.22 -10.06
N PHE A 79 0.71 -6.10 -9.31
CA PHE A 79 1.86 -6.90 -9.70
C PHE A 79 2.08 -8.07 -8.72
#